data_AF-A0A7S1HAB5-F1
#
_entry.id   AF-A0A7S1HAB5-F1
#
_cell.length_a   1.000
_cell.length_b   1.000
_cell.length_c   1.000
_cell.angle_alpha   90.00
_cell.angle_beta   90.00
_cell.angle_gamma   90.00
#
_symmetry.space_group_name_H-M   'P 1'
#
loop_
_entity.id
_entity.type
_entity.pdbx_description
1 polymer ?
#
loop_
_entity_poly.entity_id
_entity_poly.type
_entity_poly.pdbx_seq_one_letter_code
_entity_poly.pdbx_strand_id
1 'polypeptide(L)'
;FSSVSTGYTYRVFAGDNSTGLYEDFGASVYLPRAATSFKVTIASTNSLSFSWVPDPLADTFQVLMSSGLAFRAASAETSSTVAKVQGLAEGLAFNFKVAS
;
A
#
# COMPACT_ATOMS: atom_id res chain seq x y z
N PHE A 1 10.66 5.65 10.26
CA PHE A 1 10.41 4.55 9.31
C PHE A 1 11.25 4.78 8.07
N SER A 2 12.27 3.98 7.82
CA SER A 2 13.11 4.09 6.61
C SER A 2 12.39 3.43 5.44
N SER A 3 11.82 4.24 4.56
CA SER A 3 11.11 3.82 3.34
C SER A 3 12.12 3.47 2.25
N VAL A 4 12.68 2.26 2.27
CA VAL A 4 13.54 1.77 1.18
C VAL A 4 12.67 0.98 0.20
N SER A 5 12.62 1.40 -1.07
CA SER A 5 12.06 0.56 -2.15
C SER A 5 12.96 -0.67 -2.27
N THR A 6 12.38 -1.86 -2.20
CA THR A 6 13.11 -3.11 -2.39
C THR A 6 12.78 -3.62 -3.78
N GLY A 7 13.79 -3.66 -4.66
CA GLY A 7 13.67 -4.31 -5.96
C GLY A 7 13.75 -5.83 -5.80
N TYR A 8 12.84 -6.56 -6.43
CA TYR A 8 12.87 -8.02 -6.50
C TYR A 8 13.27 -8.44 -7.92
N THR A 9 14.29 -9.30 -8.01
CA THR A 9 14.65 -9.96 -9.28
C THR A 9 14.12 -11.38 -9.21
N TYR A 10 13.18 -11.70 -10.10
CA TYR A 10 12.74 -13.08 -10.31
C TYR A 10 13.55 -13.65 -11.47
N ARG A 11 14.15 -14.82 -11.27
CA ARG A 11 14.77 -15.61 -12.34
C ARG A 11 13.92 -16.84 -12.59
N VAL A 12 13.54 -17.05 -13.85
CA VAL A 12 12.86 -18.26 -14.30
C VAL A 12 13.83 -19.03 -15.17
N PHE A 13 14.06 -20.29 -14.80
CA PHE A 13 14.90 -21.21 -15.56
C PHE A 13 13.99 -22.21 -16.29
N ALA A 14 14.10 -22.27 -17.61
CA ALA A 14 13.52 -23.36 -18.40
C ALA A 14 14.68 -24.19 -18.93
N GLY A 15 14.75 -25.48 -18.60
CA GLY A 15 15.86 -26.31 -19.04
C GLY A 15 15.54 -27.79 -19.08
N ASP A 16 16.30 -28.50 -19.89
CA ASP A 16 16.23 -29.95 -20.02
C ASP A 16 17.35 -30.60 -19.20
N ASN A 17 16.93 -31.39 -18.20
CA ASN A 17 17.84 -32.02 -17.24
C ASN A 17 18.73 -33.11 -17.87
N SER A 18 18.45 -33.52 -19.11
CA SER A 18 19.24 -34.51 -19.86
C SER A 18 20.35 -33.89 -20.71
N THR A 19 20.17 -32.64 -21.17
CA THR A 19 21.15 -31.91 -22.00
C THR A 19 21.90 -30.83 -21.25
N GLY A 20 21.44 -30.44 -20.06
CA GLY A 20 22.08 -29.41 -19.22
C GLY A 20 21.92 -27.99 -19.77
N LEU A 21 21.02 -27.78 -20.73
CA LEU A 21 20.73 -26.47 -21.31
C LEU A 21 19.62 -25.81 -20.49
N TYR A 22 19.89 -24.59 -20.02
CA TYR A 22 18.95 -23.74 -19.29
C TYR A 22 18.85 -22.38 -19.99
N GLU A 23 17.64 -21.92 -20.27
CA GLU A 23 17.36 -20.52 -20.61
C GLU A 23 17.02 -19.77 -19.31
N ASP A 24 17.70 -18.64 -19.06
CA ASP A 24 17.42 -17.71 -17.97
C ASP A 24 16.60 -16.54 -18.52
N PHE A 25 15.39 -16.38 -17.99
CA PHE A 25 14.60 -15.16 -18.18
C PHE A 25 14.39 -14.47 -16.83
N GLY A 26 14.99 -13.29 -16.69
CA GLY A 26 14.89 -12.47 -15.48
C GLY A 26 14.09 -11.20 -15.69
N ALA A 27 13.14 -10.91 -14.79
CA ALA A 27 12.44 -9.63 -14.73
C ALA A 27 12.69 -8.95 -13.38
N SER A 28 13.02 -7.66 -13.41
CA SER A 28 13.14 -6.83 -12.19
C SER A 28 11.83 -6.10 -11.94
N VAL A 29 11.28 -6.28 -10.74
CA VAL A 29 10.06 -5.60 -10.28
C VAL A 29 10.41 -4.70 -9.10
N TYR A 30 9.96 -3.45 -9.14
CA TYR A 30 10.13 -2.49 -8.06
C TYR A 30 8.82 -2.33 -7.30
N LEU A 31 8.82 -2.58 -5.99
CA LEU A 31 7.65 -2.26 -5.18
C LEU A 31 7.61 -0.75 -4.88
N PRO A 32 6.42 -0.14 -4.89
CA PRO A 32 6.24 1.24 -4.49
C PRO A 32 6.68 1.47 -3.05
N ARG A 33 7.20 2.66 -2.78
CA ARG A 33 7.53 3.08 -1.42
C ARG A 33 6.27 3.48 -0.68
N ALA A 34 6.35 3.47 0.65
CA ALA A 34 5.28 4.00 1.48
C ALA A 34 4.98 5.46 1.09
N ALA A 35 3.69 5.76 0.90
CA ALA A 35 3.22 7.13 0.69
C ALA A 35 3.64 8.04 1.85
N THR A 36 3.88 9.31 1.54
CA THR A 36 4.39 10.29 2.51
C THR A 36 3.36 11.40 2.76
N SER A 37 3.62 12.24 3.76
CA SER A 37 2.73 13.37 4.11
C SER A 37 1.27 12.97 4.36
N PHE A 38 1.04 11.74 4.86
CA PHE A 38 -0.28 11.25 5.20
C PHE A 38 -0.88 12.08 6.33
N LYS A 39 -2.02 12.72 6.07
CA LYS A 39 -2.66 13.66 7.00
C LYS A 39 -4.17 13.65 6.85
N VAL A 40 -4.85 14.03 7.93
CA VAL A 40 -6.29 14.36 7.91
C VAL A 40 -6.47 15.74 7.29
N THR A 41 -7.43 15.88 6.38
CA THR A 41 -7.78 17.16 5.72
C THR A 41 -9.12 17.70 6.18
N ILE A 42 -10.07 16.82 6.48
CA ILE A 42 -11.41 17.17 6.96
C ILE A 42 -11.77 16.19 8.08
N ALA A 43 -12.34 16.71 9.16
CA ALA A 43 -12.88 15.92 10.25
C ALA A 43 -14.33 16.31 10.54
N SER A 44 -15.19 15.31 10.72
CA SER A 44 -16.53 15.46 11.27
C SER A 44 -16.70 14.51 12.46
N THR A 45 -17.85 14.57 13.11
CA THR A 45 -18.18 13.73 14.27
C THR A 45 -18.10 12.22 13.97
N ASN A 46 -18.32 11.81 12.72
CA ASN A 46 -18.37 10.40 12.30
C ASN A 46 -17.55 10.08 11.05
N SER A 47 -16.73 11.01 10.55
CA SER A 47 -15.96 10.79 9.33
C SER A 47 -14.64 11.58 9.30
N LEU A 48 -13.66 11.03 8.60
CA LEU A 48 -12.36 11.65 8.35
C LEU A 48 -12.04 11.57 6.86
N SER A 49 -11.55 12.67 6.29
CA SER A 49 -10.93 12.69 4.97
C SER A 49 -9.42 12.78 5.12
N PHE A 50 -8.70 12.05 4.27
CA PHE A 50 -7.25 11.96 4.28
C PHE A 50 -6.66 12.38 2.94
N SER A 51 -5.41 12.84 2.97
CA SER A 51 -4.57 13.05 1.78
C SER A 51 -3.16 12.55 2.03
N TRP A 52 -2.47 12.12 0.96
CA TRP A 52 -1.06 11.73 0.98
C TRP A 52 -0.35 12.13 -0.32
N VAL A 53 0.98 12.05 -0.30
CA VAL A 53 1.82 12.14 -1.50
C VAL A 53 2.19 10.71 -1.91
N PRO A 54 1.80 10.26 -3.11
CA PRO A 54 2.04 8.91 -3.58
C PRO A 54 3.51 8.68 -3.96
N ASP A 55 3.92 7.42 -3.97
CA ASP A 55 5.12 7.01 -4.70
C ASP A 55 4.77 6.90 -6.21
N PRO A 56 5.65 7.31 -7.14
CA PRO A 56 5.37 7.23 -8.57
C PRO A 56 5.12 5.81 -9.11
N LEU A 57 5.49 4.77 -8.38
CA LEU A 57 5.26 3.36 -8.75
C LEU A 57 3.95 2.79 -8.18
N ALA A 58 3.17 3.58 -7.43
CA ALA A 58 1.92 3.12 -6.82
C ALA A 58 0.71 3.47 -7.70
N ASP A 59 -0.05 2.45 -8.10
CA ASP A 59 -1.23 2.60 -8.97
C ASP A 59 -2.53 2.76 -8.16
N THR A 60 -2.61 2.13 -6.99
CA THR A 60 -3.79 2.12 -6.13
C THR A 60 -3.42 2.34 -4.67
N PHE A 61 -4.40 2.79 -3.90
CA PHE A 61 -4.27 3.09 -2.49
C PHE A 61 -5.48 2.62 -1.71
N GLN A 62 -5.26 2.26 -0.45
CA GLN A 62 -6.33 1.95 0.48
C GLN A 62 -6.01 2.49 1.88
N VAL A 63 -6.99 3.14 2.51
CA VAL A 63 -6.87 3.53 3.91
C VAL A 63 -7.27 2.35 4.80
N LEU A 64 -6.37 2.01 5.71
CA LEU A 64 -6.55 0.97 6.71
C LEU A 64 -6.72 1.62 8.09
N MET A 65 -7.57 1.03 8.90
CA MET A 65 -7.87 1.48 10.26
C MET A 65 -7.63 0.36 11.27
N SER A 66 -7.16 0.72 12.46
CA SER A 66 -7.16 -0.15 13.63
C SER A 66 -7.69 0.56 14.87
N SER A 67 -8.48 -0.15 15.68
CA SER A 67 -8.83 0.22 17.06
C SER A 67 -8.08 -0.64 18.10
N GLY A 68 -7.04 -1.38 17.66
CA GLY A 68 -6.28 -2.33 18.47
C GLY A 68 -5.02 -2.81 17.73
N LEU A 69 -4.75 -4.12 17.74
CA LEU A 69 -3.54 -4.70 17.14
C LEU A 69 -3.64 -4.95 15.62
N ALA A 70 -4.85 -5.12 15.08
CA ALA A 70 -5.06 -5.51 13.68
C ALA A 70 -5.65 -4.37 12.84
N PHE A 71 -5.04 -4.12 11.68
CA PHE A 71 -5.55 -3.17 10.69
C PHE A 71 -6.56 -3.86 9.76
N ARG A 72 -7.65 -3.17 9.45
CA ARG A 72 -8.67 -3.58 8.46
C ARG A 72 -8.91 -2.47 7.44
N ALA A 73 -9.48 -2.82 6.30
CA ALA A 73 -9.91 -1.85 5.30
C ALA A 73 -10.93 -0.87 5.89
N ALA A 74 -10.67 0.42 5.71
CA ALA A 74 -11.54 1.51 6.13
C ALA A 74 -12.11 2.31 4.95
N SER A 75 -11.51 2.16 3.77
CA SER A 75 -12.01 2.67 2.49
C SER A 75 -11.99 1.57 1.43
N ALA A 76 -12.70 1.79 0.33
CA ALA A 76 -12.43 1.07 -0.92
C ALA A 76 -11.03 1.44 -1.45
N GLU A 77 -10.50 0.58 -2.32
CA GLU A 77 -9.30 0.90 -3.10
C GLU A 77 -9.59 2.05 -4.06
N THR A 78 -8.59 2.91 -4.29
CA THR A 78 -8.71 4.07 -5.17
C THR A 78 -7.38 4.42 -5.82
N SER A 79 -7.40 4.95 -7.04
CA SER A 79 -6.23 5.58 -7.67
C SER A 79 -6.06 7.06 -7.26
N SER A 80 -6.99 7.61 -6.47
CA SER A 80 -6.91 8.96 -5.96
C SER A 80 -5.95 9.06 -4.78
N THR A 81 -5.34 10.24 -4.59
CA THR A 81 -4.47 10.54 -3.43
C THR A 81 -5.25 11.08 -2.23
N VAL A 82 -6.58 10.92 -2.26
CA VAL A 82 -7.50 11.30 -1.19
C VAL A 82 -8.52 10.18 -0.95
N ALA A 83 -8.91 9.99 0.31
CA ALA A 83 -9.95 9.04 0.67
C ALA A 83 -10.74 9.53 1.88
N LYS A 84 -12.03 9.18 1.92
CA LYS A 84 -12.93 9.46 3.04
C LYS A 84 -13.30 8.16 3.75
N VAL A 85 -13.11 8.12 5.07
CA VAL A 85 -13.58 7.07 5.95
C VAL A 85 -14.81 7.57 6.70
N GLN A 86 -15.89 6.77 6.75
CA GLN A 86 -17.16 7.12 7.37
C GLN A 86 -17.57 6.07 8.41
N GLY A 87 -18.57 6.40 9.23
CA GLY A 87 -19.10 5.47 10.24
C GLY A 87 -18.18 5.31 11.45
N LEU A 88 -17.39 6.34 11.76
CA LEU A 88 -16.54 6.36 12.94
C LEU A 88 -17.39 6.55 14.20
N ALA A 89 -17.19 5.70 15.20
CA ALA A 89 -17.84 5.86 16.49
C ALA A 89 -17.17 7.00 17.27
N GLU A 90 -18.00 7.88 17.85
CA GLU A 90 -17.54 9.00 18.66
C GLU A 90 -16.82 8.51 19.93
N GLY A 91 -15.79 9.26 20.35
CA GLY A 91 -15.04 8.97 21.58
C GLY A 91 -14.07 7.79 21.52
N LEU A 92 -13.96 7.10 20.38
CA LEU A 92 -12.97 6.02 20.20
C LEU A 92 -11.69 6.52 19.52
N ALA A 93 -10.55 6.06 20.03
CA ALA A 93 -9.26 6.27 19.40
C ALA A 93 -9.06 5.26 18.26
N PHE A 94 -8.69 5.77 17.08
CA PHE A 94 -8.39 4.96 15.91
C PHE A 94 -7.03 5.32 15.34
N ASN A 95 -6.29 4.31 14.89
CA ASN A 95 -5.06 4.45 14.15
C ASN A 95 -5.33 4.26 12.66
N PHE A 96 -4.74 5.11 11.83
CA PHE A 96 -4.90 5.04 10.37
C PHE A 96 -3.55 4.94 9.68
N LYS A 97 -3.52 4.20 8.57
CA LYS A 97 -2.40 4.18 7.63
C LYS A 97 -2.94 4.09 6.21
N VAL A 98 -2.16 4.55 5.24
CA VAL A 98 -2.41 4.30 3.83
C VAL A 98 -1.47 3.19 3.34
N ALA A 99 -2.03 2.25 2.59
CA ALA A 99 -1.28 1.24 1.86
C ALA A 99 -1.38 1.52 0.36
N SER A 100 -0.34 1.12 -0.37
CA SER A 100 -0.16 1.21 -1.82
C SER A 100 0.41 -0.10 -2.34
#